data_AF-A0A848LW50-F1
#
_entry.id   AF-A0A848LW50-F1
#
_cell.length_a   1.000
_cell.length_b   1.000
_cell.length_c   1.000
_cell.angle_alpha   90.00
_cell.angle_beta   90.00
_cell.angle_gamma   90.00
#
_symmetry.space_group_name_H-M   'P 1'
#
loop_
_entity.id
_entity.type
_entity.pdbx_description
1 polymer ?
#
loop_
_entity_poly.entity_id
_entity_poly.type
_entity_poly.pdbx_seq_one_letter_code
_entity_poly.pdbx_strand_id
1 'polypeptide(L)'
;MDTVMMQTSRPSTLESVWVRPETRAALDTFFQGFGFTSDEDLAALAFWVLAGACEQGERPQAAVALARARMETWLAGVLGREAGGSVLARGRAAFVLCDGARLGAGLLMRGSVPDNFARKLRAAVPVPAPAQVPTTMPEQQLVLWPFGDLLRRWFGAARADVSTSP
;
A
#
# COMPACT_ATOMS: atom_id res chain seq x y z
N MET A 1 -5.45 40.59 55.40
CA MET A 1 -4.90 40.89 54.06
C MET A 1 -3.98 39.73 53.73
N ASP A 2 -4.59 38.65 53.24
CA ASP A 2 -3.96 37.35 53.14
C ASP A 2 -3.34 37.18 51.77
N THR A 3 -2.03 36.96 51.74
CA THR A 3 -1.22 36.87 50.53
C THR A 3 -1.36 35.46 49.96
N VAL A 4 -2.11 35.33 48.87
CA VAL A 4 -2.26 34.08 48.11
C VAL A 4 -0.95 33.82 47.34
N MET A 5 -0.17 32.82 47.76
CA MET A 5 0.94 32.30 46.95
C MET A 5 0.39 31.56 45.73
N MET A 6 0.55 32.15 44.55
CA MET A 6 0.41 31.41 43.29
C MET A 6 1.58 30.43 43.16
N GLN A 7 1.29 29.13 43.32
CA GLN A 7 2.17 28.07 42.84
C GLN A 7 2.03 27.98 41.31
N THR A 8 2.93 28.66 40.60
CA THR A 8 3.18 28.43 39.18
C THR A 8 3.74 27.03 39.01
N SER A 9 2.86 26.09 38.66
CA SER A 9 3.24 24.76 38.20
C SER A 9 4.09 24.92 36.94
N ARG A 10 5.36 24.50 37.03
CA ARG A 10 6.29 24.47 35.89
C ARG A 10 5.71 23.59 34.78
N PRO A 11 5.83 23.97 33.50
CA PRO A 11 5.55 23.04 32.42
C PRO A 11 6.59 21.92 32.49
N SER A 12 6.12 20.68 32.65
CA SER A 12 6.93 19.48 32.53
C SER A 12 7.69 19.53 31.22
N THR A 13 9.00 19.68 31.30
CA THR A 13 9.91 19.44 30.17
C THR A 13 9.57 18.06 29.63
N LEU A 14 9.08 18.00 28.39
CA LEU A 14 8.98 16.77 27.63
C LEU A 14 10.31 16.04 27.80
N GLU A 15 10.30 14.93 28.53
CA GLU A 15 11.43 14.01 28.58
C GLU A 15 11.73 13.66 27.13
N SER A 16 12.85 14.18 26.64
CA SER A 16 13.38 13.85 25.33
C SER A 16 13.71 12.36 25.37
N VAL A 17 12.77 11.53 24.92
CA VAL A 17 13.00 10.10 24.74
C VAL A 17 14.22 9.97 23.83
N TRP A 18 15.34 9.55 24.41
CA TRP A 18 16.59 9.40 23.67
C TRP A 18 16.45 8.20 22.74
N VAL A 19 16.12 8.46 21.48
CA VAL A 19 16.06 7.41 20.45
C VAL A 19 17.48 7.08 20.00
N ARG A 20 17.82 5.79 19.97
CA ARG A 20 19.11 5.35 19.45
C ARG A 20 19.24 5.76 17.97
N PRO A 21 20.39 6.26 17.51
CA PRO A 21 20.56 6.72 16.12
C PRO A 21 20.20 5.67 15.06
N GLU A 22 20.52 4.40 15.31
CA GLU A 22 20.17 3.28 14.44
C GLU A 22 18.65 3.07 14.33
N THR A 23 17.94 3.19 15.46
CA THR A 23 16.49 3.08 15.52
C THR A 23 15.83 4.25 14.79
N ARG A 24 16.36 5.45 14.98
CA ARG A 24 15.94 6.66 14.25
C ARG A 24 16.08 6.46 12.74
N ALA A 25 17.26 6.04 12.26
CA ALA A 25 17.51 5.82 10.83
C ALA A 25 16.60 4.74 10.21
N ALA A 26 16.29 3.67 10.97
CA ALA A 26 15.38 2.63 10.52
C ALA A 26 13.94 3.13 10.40
N LEU A 27 13.48 3.95 11.35
CA LEU A 27 12.17 4.60 11.30
C LEU A 27 12.09 5.61 10.15
N ASP A 28 13.17 6.37 9.91
CA ASP A 28 13.25 7.31 8.80
C ASP A 28 13.09 6.60 7.46
N THR A 29 13.87 5.53 7.25
CA THR A 29 13.78 4.71 6.04
C THR A 29 12.36 4.14 5.85
N PHE A 30 11.70 3.73 6.93
CA PHE A 30 10.32 3.25 6.89
C PHE A 30 9.34 4.36 6.46
N PHE A 31 9.40 5.55 7.06
CA PHE A 31 8.48 6.66 6.77
C PHE A 31 8.79 7.38 5.44
N GLN A 32 10.04 7.37 4.99
CA GLN A 32 10.40 7.77 3.63
C GLN A 32 9.69 6.90 2.60
N GLY A 33 9.42 5.62 2.90
CA GLY A 33 8.58 4.74 2.08
C GLY A 33 7.11 5.20 1.93
N PHE A 34 6.64 6.12 2.78
CA PHE A 34 5.33 6.79 2.68
C PHE A 34 5.42 8.19 2.05
N GLY A 35 6.62 8.65 1.69
CA GLY A 35 6.87 9.95 1.07
C GLY A 35 7.25 11.07 2.04
N PHE A 36 7.44 10.81 3.34
CA PHE A 36 7.92 11.82 4.28
C PHE A 36 9.40 12.13 4.06
N THR A 37 9.74 13.40 3.86
CA THR A 37 11.12 13.86 3.63
C THR A 37 11.59 14.94 4.59
N SER A 38 10.67 15.59 5.31
CA SER A 38 10.99 16.63 6.30
C SER A 38 11.55 15.99 7.58
N ASP A 39 12.69 16.47 8.07
CA ASP A 39 13.28 15.97 9.32
C ASP A 39 12.35 16.20 10.52
N GLU A 40 11.62 17.32 10.54
CA GLU A 40 10.63 17.63 11.58
C GLU A 40 9.50 16.59 11.62
N ASP A 41 8.93 16.26 10.46
CA ASP A 41 7.89 15.24 10.36
C ASP A 41 8.42 13.87 10.74
N LEU A 42 9.61 13.52 10.25
CA LEU A 42 10.24 12.25 10.57
C LEU A 42 10.49 12.15 12.09
N ALA A 43 10.95 13.21 12.74
CA ALA A 43 11.23 13.22 14.18
C ALA A 43 9.95 13.08 15.00
N ALA A 44 8.90 13.80 14.61
CA ALA A 44 7.58 13.68 15.21
C ALA A 44 7.01 12.26 15.06
N LEU A 45 7.21 11.62 13.90
CA LEU A 45 6.76 10.25 13.65
C LEU A 45 7.55 9.22 14.46
N ALA A 46 8.86 9.40 14.63
CA ALA A 46 9.64 8.52 15.50
C ALA A 46 9.19 8.61 16.96
N PHE A 47 8.92 9.82 17.45
CA PHE A 47 8.33 10.01 18.77
C PHE A 47 6.94 9.38 18.86
N TRP A 48 6.08 9.59 17.87
CA TRP A 48 4.74 8.99 17.82
C TRP A 48 4.78 7.48 17.85
N VAL A 49 5.69 6.83 17.12
CA VAL A 49 5.84 5.37 17.13
C VAL A 49 6.24 4.87 18.52
N LEU A 50 7.22 5.52 19.13
CA LEU A 50 7.79 5.10 20.41
C LEU A 50 6.97 5.58 21.63
N ALA A 51 5.97 6.43 21.43
CA ALA A 51 5.12 6.91 22.51
C ALA A 51 4.39 5.76 23.23
N GLY A 52 4.74 5.51 24.49
CA GLY A 52 4.18 4.41 25.29
C GLY A 52 4.89 3.06 25.12
N ALA A 53 5.92 2.97 24.27
CA ALA A 53 6.91 1.90 24.36
C ALA A 53 7.85 2.23 25.52
N CYS A 54 8.04 1.30 26.46
CA CYS A 54 8.85 1.55 27.66
C CYS A 54 10.27 2.05 27.28
N GLU A 55 10.82 2.91 28.13
CA GLU A 55 12.00 3.79 28.05
C GLU A 55 13.32 3.22 27.48
N GLN A 56 13.35 1.97 27.05
CA GLN A 56 14.53 1.33 26.49
C GLN A 56 14.46 1.45 24.97
N GLY A 57 15.23 2.40 24.43
CA GLY A 57 15.43 2.63 23.00
C GLY A 57 15.41 1.32 22.22
N GLU A 58 14.23 1.02 21.65
CA GLU A 58 13.92 -0.30 21.14
C GLU A 58 14.88 -0.66 20.02
N ARG A 59 15.21 -1.95 19.90
CA ARG A 59 16.01 -2.45 18.76
C ARG A 59 15.36 -1.96 17.45
N PRO A 60 16.14 -1.56 16.44
CA PRO A 60 15.60 -1.00 15.20
C PRO A 60 14.46 -1.85 14.58
N GLN A 61 14.60 -3.16 14.62
CA GLN A 61 13.60 -4.09 14.08
C GLN A 61 12.29 -4.10 14.87
N ALA A 62 12.34 -3.95 16.20
CA ALA A 62 11.14 -3.86 17.04
C ALA A 62 10.41 -2.53 16.80
N ALA A 63 11.15 -1.43 16.72
CA ALA A 63 10.58 -0.11 16.42
C ALA A 63 9.91 -0.07 15.04
N VAL A 64 10.51 -0.69 14.02
CA VAL A 64 9.89 -0.80 12.68
C VAL A 64 8.66 -1.70 12.71
N ALA A 65 8.65 -2.77 13.49
CA ALA A 65 7.46 -3.61 13.68
C ALA A 65 6.33 -2.84 14.37
N LEU A 66 6.65 -2.01 15.36
CA LEU A 66 5.70 -1.13 16.03
C LEU A 66 5.16 -0.06 15.07
N ALA A 67 6.03 0.58 14.28
CA ALA A 67 5.64 1.54 13.24
C ALA A 67 4.69 0.90 12.23
N ARG A 68 4.98 -0.34 11.81
CA ARG A 68 4.11 -1.13 10.93
C ARG A 68 2.74 -1.35 11.55
N ALA A 69 2.68 -1.85 12.79
CA ALA A 69 1.42 -2.14 13.47
C ALA A 69 0.55 -0.88 13.66
N ARG A 70 1.17 0.24 14.02
CA ARG A 70 0.46 1.53 14.14
C ARG A 70 -0.07 2.02 12.81
N MET A 71 0.75 1.97 11.75
CA MET A 71 0.32 2.36 10.41
C MET A 71 -0.79 1.45 9.88
N GLU A 72 -0.71 0.14 10.11
CA GLU A 72 -1.78 -0.80 9.75
C GLU A 72 -3.08 -0.46 10.48
N THR A 73 -3.01 -0.18 11.79
CA THR A 73 -4.18 0.20 12.59
C THR A 73 -4.79 1.50 12.07
N TRP A 74 -3.96 2.51 11.81
CA TRP A 74 -4.42 3.79 11.26
C TRP A 74 -5.06 3.61 9.88
N LEU A 75 -4.41 2.89 8.96
CA LEU A 75 -4.92 2.60 7.62
C LEU A 75 -6.22 1.81 7.66
N ALA A 76 -6.33 0.80 8.54
CA ALA A 76 -7.55 0.03 8.72
C ALA A 76 -8.71 0.92 9.21
N GLY A 77 -8.44 1.86 10.12
CA GLY A 77 -9.42 2.85 10.57
C GLY A 77 -9.90 3.76 9.45
N VAL A 78 -9.01 4.22 8.57
CA VAL A 78 -9.36 5.11 7.46
C VAL A 78 -10.05 4.37 6.32
N LEU A 79 -9.52 3.22 5.90
CA LEU A 79 -10.01 2.46 4.74
C LEU A 79 -11.25 1.63 5.05
N GLY A 80 -11.47 1.27 6.32
CA GLY A 80 -12.53 0.36 6.73
C GLY A 80 -12.16 -1.12 6.54
N ARG A 81 -13.07 -2.01 6.96
CA ARG A 81 -12.89 -3.47 7.04
C ARG A 81 -12.63 -4.19 5.70
N GLU A 82 -12.82 -3.52 4.57
CA GLU A 82 -12.81 -4.09 3.21
C GLU A 82 -11.39 -4.31 2.64
N ALA A 83 -10.33 -3.85 3.31
CA ALA A 83 -8.95 -4.04 2.88
C ALA A 83 -8.44 -5.47 3.18
N GLY A 84 -9.13 -6.52 2.73
CA GLY A 84 -8.73 -7.92 2.93
C GLY A 84 -7.36 -8.25 2.31
N GLY A 85 -6.41 -8.74 3.11
CA GLY A 85 -5.04 -9.10 2.68
C GLY A 85 -4.16 -7.91 2.29
N SER A 86 -2.99 -7.75 2.95
CA SER A 86 -1.97 -6.71 2.70
C SER A 86 -2.41 -5.22 2.85
N VAL A 87 -3.19 -4.89 3.90
CA VAL A 87 -3.64 -3.52 4.25
C VAL A 87 -2.49 -2.50 4.15
N LEU A 88 -1.33 -2.82 4.73
CA LEU A 88 -0.19 -1.92 4.73
C LEU A 88 0.32 -1.61 3.32
N ALA A 89 0.50 -2.62 2.47
CA ALA A 89 1.09 -2.44 1.15
C ALA A 89 0.16 -1.60 0.25
N ARG A 90 -1.13 -1.93 0.24
CA ARG A 90 -2.14 -1.20 -0.54
C ARG A 90 -2.42 0.18 0.04
N GLY A 91 -2.52 0.29 1.36
CA GLY A 91 -2.70 1.56 2.05
C GLY A 91 -1.53 2.50 1.85
N ARG A 92 -0.29 2.00 1.87
CA ARG A 92 0.91 2.80 1.52
C ARG A 92 0.86 3.28 0.08
N ALA A 93 0.52 2.41 -0.88
CA ALA A 93 0.39 2.82 -2.28
C ALA A 93 -0.68 3.92 -2.44
N ALA A 94 -1.85 3.74 -1.84
CA ALA A 94 -2.91 4.75 -1.84
C ALA A 94 -2.46 6.08 -1.20
N PHE A 95 -1.74 6.00 -0.08
CA PHE A 95 -1.24 7.17 0.65
C PHE A 95 -0.25 7.98 -0.19
N VAL A 96 0.66 7.29 -0.88
CA VAL A 96 1.62 7.91 -1.80
C VAL A 96 0.91 8.50 -3.02
N LEU A 97 -0.05 7.79 -3.62
CA LEU A 97 -0.85 8.30 -4.74
C LEU A 97 -1.67 9.56 -4.38
N CYS A 98 -2.11 9.65 -3.12
CA CYS A 98 -2.83 10.82 -2.60
C CYS A 98 -1.91 11.94 -2.09
N ASP A 99 -0.59 11.77 -2.20
CA ASP A 99 0.40 12.73 -1.71
C ASP A 99 0.22 13.03 -0.21
N GLY A 100 -0.11 11.99 0.57
CA GLY A 100 -0.50 12.11 1.98
C GLY A 100 0.60 12.70 2.86
N ALA A 101 1.86 12.51 2.50
CA ALA A 101 3.00 13.05 3.24
C ALA A 101 3.00 14.59 3.30
N ARG A 102 2.43 15.28 2.30
CA ARG A 102 2.31 16.76 2.32
C ARG A 102 1.37 17.31 3.37
N LEU A 103 0.49 16.47 3.92
CA LEU A 103 -0.36 16.85 5.06
C LEU A 103 0.41 16.82 6.40
N GLY A 104 1.65 16.36 6.37
CA GLY A 104 2.56 16.31 7.51
C GLY A 104 2.26 15.16 8.49
N ALA A 105 3.19 14.95 9.42
CA ALA A 105 3.09 13.93 10.47
C ALA A 105 1.84 14.11 11.34
N GLY A 106 1.37 15.35 11.49
CA GLY A 106 0.17 15.69 12.24
C GLY A 106 -1.08 14.94 11.80
N LEU A 107 -1.18 14.54 10.53
CA LEU A 107 -2.30 13.72 10.03
C LEU A 107 -2.37 12.36 10.74
N LEU A 108 -1.22 11.72 10.95
CA LEU A 108 -1.13 10.42 11.61
C LEU A 108 -1.34 10.54 13.12
N MET A 109 -0.92 11.66 13.70
CA MET A 109 -1.00 11.90 15.15
C MET A 109 -2.38 12.35 15.64
N ARG A 110 -3.20 13.02 14.82
CA ARG A 110 -4.48 13.61 15.23
C ARG A 110 -5.63 12.62 15.48
N GLY A 111 -5.43 11.32 15.19
CA GLY A 111 -6.45 10.26 15.40
C GLY A 111 -7.72 10.37 14.54
N SER A 112 -7.99 11.54 13.96
CA SER A 112 -9.08 11.81 13.03
C SER A 112 -8.53 12.33 11.70
N VAL A 113 -9.08 11.82 10.61
CA VAL A 113 -8.64 12.12 9.25
C VAL A 113 -9.71 12.97 8.57
N PRO A 114 -9.34 14.06 7.87
CA PRO A 114 -10.31 14.87 7.15
C PRO A 114 -11.11 14.02 6.15
N ASP A 115 -12.43 14.15 6.13
CA ASP A 115 -13.31 13.32 5.29
C ASP A 115 -12.99 13.39 3.80
N ASN A 116 -12.53 14.56 3.32
CA ASN A 116 -12.08 14.72 1.94
C ASN A 116 -10.88 13.81 1.64
N PHE A 117 -9.90 13.79 2.54
CA PHE A 117 -8.71 12.95 2.39
C PHE A 117 -9.07 11.48 2.52
N ALA A 118 -9.90 11.09 3.50
CA ALA A 118 -10.34 9.71 3.65
C ALA A 118 -11.05 9.19 2.39
N ARG A 119 -11.90 10.02 1.75
CA ARG A 119 -12.54 9.67 0.46
C ARG A 119 -11.52 9.50 -0.67
N LYS A 120 -10.56 10.42 -0.80
CA LYS A 120 -9.48 10.31 -1.81
C LYS A 120 -8.65 9.06 -1.59
N LEU A 121 -8.27 8.78 -0.34
CA LEU A 121 -7.48 7.62 0.03
C LEU A 121 -8.20 6.32 -0.35
N ARG A 122 -9.50 6.20 0.00
CA ARG A 122 -10.33 5.05 -0.37
C ARG A 122 -10.46 4.88 -1.88
N ALA A 123 -10.62 5.97 -2.62
CA ALA A 123 -10.69 5.93 -4.09
C ALA A 123 -9.36 5.55 -4.75
N ALA A 124 -8.22 5.83 -4.10
CA ALA A 124 -6.89 5.51 -4.59
C ALA A 124 -6.37 4.12 -4.18
N VAL A 125 -7.13 3.35 -3.37
CA VAL A 125 -6.70 2.01 -2.97
C VAL A 125 -6.60 1.11 -4.19
N PRO A 126 -5.44 0.48 -4.46
CA PRO A 126 -5.32 -0.48 -5.54
C PRO A 126 -6.29 -1.65 -5.36
N VAL A 127 -7.05 -1.95 -6.42
CA VAL A 127 -7.98 -3.08 -6.45
C VAL A 127 -7.18 -4.38 -6.28
N PRO A 128 -7.60 -5.31 -5.39
CA PRO A 128 -6.91 -6.58 -5.24
C PRO A 128 -6.95 -7.36 -6.57
N ALA A 129 -5.80 -7.88 -7.00
CA ALA A 129 -5.76 -8.76 -8.16
C ALA A 129 -6.60 -10.02 -7.87
N PRO A 130 -7.42 -10.49 -8.83
CA PRO A 130 -8.16 -11.72 -8.65
C PRO A 130 -7.20 -12.87 -8.36
N ALA A 131 -7.56 -13.71 -7.39
CA ALA A 131 -6.80 -14.91 -7.07
C ALA A 131 -6.63 -15.74 -8.35
N GLN A 132 -5.38 -16.10 -8.66
CA GLN A 132 -5.08 -16.97 -9.79
C GLN A 132 -5.63 -18.36 -9.46
N VAL A 133 -6.85 -18.64 -9.91
CA VAL A 133 -7.40 -19.99 -9.86
C VAL A 133 -6.69 -20.79 -10.95
N PRO A 134 -6.14 -21.98 -10.66
CA PRO A 134 -5.61 -22.85 -11.70
C PRO A 134 -6.74 -23.12 -12.70
N THR A 135 -6.68 -22.49 -13.88
CA THR A 135 -7.61 -22.76 -14.96
C THR A 135 -6.95 -23.79 -15.85
N THR A 136 -7.65 -24.88 -16.12
CA THR A 136 -7.27 -25.79 -17.19
C THR A 136 -7.41 -25.02 -18.50
N MET A 137 -6.34 -25.00 -19.30
CA MET A 137 -6.39 -24.44 -20.65
C MET A 137 -7.52 -25.14 -21.39
N PRO A 138 -8.56 -24.45 -21.89
CA PRO A 138 -9.56 -25.10 -22.72
C PRO A 138 -8.81 -25.69 -23.91
N GLU A 139 -9.00 -26.99 -24.16
CA GLU A 139 -8.41 -27.63 -25.33
C GLU A 139 -8.80 -26.81 -26.56
N GLN A 140 -7.82 -26.13 -27.13
CA GLN A 140 -8.01 -25.46 -28.40
C GLN A 140 -8.11 -26.57 -29.43
N GLN A 141 -9.34 -26.97 -29.76
CA GLN A 141 -9.58 -27.74 -30.97
C GLN A 141 -9.14 -26.86 -32.14
N LEU A 142 -7.90 -27.08 -32.59
CA LEU A 142 -7.44 -26.66 -33.89
C LEU A 142 -8.33 -27.37 -34.91
N VAL A 143 -9.44 -26.72 -35.27
CA VAL A 143 -10.18 -27.06 -36.48
C VAL A 143 -9.21 -26.79 -37.61
N LEU A 144 -8.54 -27.85 -38.06
CA LEU A 144 -7.69 -27.88 -39.24
C LEU A 144 -8.51 -27.35 -40.40
N TRP A 145 -8.25 -26.08 -40.71
CA TRP A 145 -8.61 -25.30 -41.87
C TRP A 145 -9.69 -25.89 -42.81
N PRO A 146 -10.91 -25.31 -42.87
CA PRO A 146 -11.89 -25.61 -43.93
C PRO A 146 -11.41 -25.20 -45.34
N PHE A 147 -10.27 -24.50 -45.43
CA PHE A 147 -9.59 -24.17 -46.69
C PHE A 147 -9.03 -25.40 -47.43
N GLY A 148 -8.73 -26.50 -46.71
CA GLY A 148 -8.29 -27.74 -47.34
C GLY A 148 -9.36 -28.34 -48.26
N ASP A 149 -10.62 -28.28 -47.84
CA ASP A 149 -11.76 -28.77 -48.64
C ASP A 149 -12.08 -27.85 -49.82
N LEU A 150 -11.91 -26.53 -49.65
CA LEU A 150 -12.04 -25.56 -50.75
C LEU A 150 -10.96 -25.75 -51.83
N LEU A 151 -9.70 -25.96 -51.43
CA LEU A 151 -8.61 -26.23 -52.36
C LEU A 151 -8.77 -27.59 -53.04
N ARG A 152 -9.20 -28.63 -52.31
CA ARG A 152 -9.47 -29.95 -52.90
C ARG A 152 -10.61 -29.90 -53.92
N ARG A 153 -11.64 -29.07 -53.68
CA ARG A 153 -12.73 -28.84 -54.66
C ARG A 153 -12.26 -28.06 -55.89
N TRP A 154 -11.33 -27.11 -55.73
CA TRP A 154 -10.73 -26.38 -56.85
C TRP A 154 -9.76 -27.23 -57.68
N PHE A 155 -8.92 -28.04 -57.03
CA PHE A 155 -7.98 -28.92 -57.73
C PHE A 155 -8.62 -30.21 -58.27
N GLY A 156 -9.75 -30.65 -57.70
CA GLY A 156 -10.51 -31.80 -58.18
C GLY A 156 -11.30 -31.55 -59.47
N ALA A 157 -11.55 -30.29 -59.83
CA ALA A 157 -12.25 -29.92 -61.07
C ALA A 157 -11.35 -29.95 -62.32
N ALA A 158 -10.04 -30.16 -62.16
CA ALA A 158 -9.08 -30.16 -63.28
C ALA A 158 -8.80 -31.55 -63.89
N ARG A 159 -9.58 -32.59 -63.52
CA ARG A 159 -9.34 -33.97 -63.99
C ARG A 159 -10.62 -34.70 -64.45
N ALA A 160 -11.35 -34.08 -65.37
CA ALA A 160 -12.31 -34.65 -66.32
C ALA A 160 -12.51 -33.54 -67.37
N ASP A 161 -12.11 -33.62 -68.63
CA ASP A 161 -12.19 -34.70 -69.61
C ASP A 161 -10.93 -34.72 -70.51
N VAL A 162 -10.20 -35.83 -70.50
CA VAL A 162 -9.41 -36.23 -71.68
C VAL A 162 -10.09 -37.50 -72.19
N SER A 163 -11.08 -37.30 -73.06
CA SER A 163 -11.63 -38.36 -73.88
C SER A 163 -10.60 -38.67 -74.97
N THR A 164 -9.95 -39.81 -74.84
CA THR A 164 -9.15 -40.42 -75.90
C THR A 164 -10.08 -41.02 -76.95
N SER A 165 -9.88 -40.66 -78.21
CA SER A 165 -10.34 -41.40 -79.39
C SER A 165 -9.21 -41.29 -80.43
N PRO A 166 -8.85 -42.34 -81.18
CA PRO A 166 -9.58 -43.59 -81.46
C PRO A 166 -9.09 -44.84 -80.71
#